data_AF-A0A962YX63-F1
#
_entry.id   AF-A0A962YX63-F1
#
_cell.length_a   1.000
_cell.length_b   1.000
_cell.length_c   1.000
_cell.angle_alpha   90.00
_cell.angle_beta   90.00
_cell.angle_gamma   90.00
#
_symmetry.space_group_name_H-M   'P 1'
#
loop_
_entity.id
_entity.type
_entity.pdbx_description
1 polymer ?
#
loop_
_entity_poly.entity_id
_entity_poly.type
_entity_poly.pdbx_seq_one_letter_code
_entity_poly.pdbx_strand_id
1 'polypeptide(L)'
;LYPLGSDAVIVAYGDSLTYGTGAPRSDSYPAVLSRLIKINVINAGIPGETTTQGLKRLPSMLEKYNPSLVLLCLGGNDVLKKVPAKTISANLKKMVALIQSHGAQVFLIAVPEARLTLSVPDYYQNIANEFDIPVDTETLPDLLGDRSQKSDSVHLNRSGYRRFAERIAEQLKQYGAL
;
A
#
# COMPACT_ATOMS: atom_id res chain seq x y z
N LEU A 1 -0.88 14.42 -6.27
CA LEU A 1 -0.71 14.65 -4.82
C LEU A 1 -0.27 16.09 -4.62
N TYR A 2 -0.33 16.59 -3.41
CA TYR A 2 0.16 17.91 -3.01
C TYR A 2 1.38 17.75 -2.10
N PRO A 3 2.30 18.74 -2.09
CA PRO A 3 3.53 18.67 -1.31
C PRO A 3 3.29 18.41 0.17
N LEU A 4 4.06 17.48 0.74
CA LEU A 4 4.04 17.15 2.16
C LEU A 4 5.04 18.04 2.92
N GLY A 5 4.60 18.58 4.06
CA GLY A 5 5.49 19.24 5.01
C GLY A 5 6.46 18.24 5.66
N SER A 6 7.57 18.74 6.20
CA SER A 6 8.54 17.91 6.94
C SER A 6 7.97 17.27 8.21
N ASP A 7 6.89 17.86 8.74
CA ASP A 7 6.12 17.39 9.89
C ASP A 7 4.93 16.50 9.50
N ALA A 8 4.72 16.26 8.20
CA ALA A 8 3.63 15.43 7.72
C ALA A 8 3.71 14.00 8.27
N VAL A 9 2.54 13.40 8.50
CA VAL A 9 2.42 12.00 8.88
C VAL A 9 1.96 11.20 7.68
N ILE A 10 2.79 10.24 7.25
CA ILE A 10 2.39 9.25 6.24
C ILE A 10 2.01 7.97 6.99
N VAL A 11 0.88 7.36 6.63
CA VAL A 11 0.54 6.02 7.12
C VAL A 11 0.62 5.03 5.96
N ALA A 12 1.49 4.04 6.10
CA ALA A 12 1.47 2.85 5.27
C ALA A 12 0.41 1.88 5.81
N TYR A 13 -0.68 1.70 5.08
CA TYR A 13 -1.86 0.96 5.51
C TYR A 13 -2.06 -0.28 4.64
N GLY A 14 -1.87 -1.47 5.24
CA GLY A 14 -1.95 -2.69 4.47
C GLY A 14 -1.86 -3.98 5.26
N ASP A 15 -1.46 -5.04 4.57
CA ASP A 15 -1.36 -6.39 5.11
C ASP A 15 0.09 -6.78 5.47
N SER A 16 0.47 -8.04 5.20
CA SER A 16 1.82 -8.57 5.43
C SER A 16 2.89 -7.88 4.59
N LEU A 17 2.57 -7.44 3.37
CA LEU A 17 3.52 -6.68 2.54
C LEU A 17 3.85 -5.34 3.18
N THR A 18 2.87 -4.69 3.81
CA THR A 18 3.10 -3.45 4.57
C THR A 18 3.75 -3.71 5.92
N TYR A 19 3.35 -4.78 6.60
CA TYR A 19 3.97 -5.20 7.86
C TYR A 19 5.48 -5.45 7.71
N GLY A 20 5.89 -6.01 6.57
CA GLY A 20 7.28 -6.36 6.28
C GLY A 20 7.60 -7.85 6.50
N THR A 21 6.61 -8.74 6.38
CA THR A 21 6.83 -10.18 6.53
C THR A 21 7.94 -10.64 5.58
N GLY A 22 8.89 -11.44 6.07
CA GLY A 22 10.04 -11.88 5.29
C GLY A 22 11.31 -11.04 5.45
N ALA A 23 11.23 -9.96 6.23
CA ALA A 23 12.38 -9.17 6.66
C ALA A 23 12.25 -8.71 8.11
N PRO A 24 13.34 -8.29 8.77
CA PRO A 24 13.25 -7.55 10.04
C PRO A 24 12.39 -6.29 9.88
N ARG A 25 11.67 -5.90 10.93
CA ARG A 25 10.75 -4.75 10.89
C ARG A 25 11.44 -3.43 10.51
N SER A 26 12.73 -3.29 10.82
CA SER A 26 13.56 -2.14 10.42
C SER A 26 13.79 -2.06 8.90
N ASP A 27 13.59 -3.17 8.19
CA ASP A 27 13.79 -3.31 6.75
C ASP A 27 12.48 -3.40 5.96
N SER A 28 11.32 -3.24 6.62
CA SER A 28 10.04 -3.15 5.90
C SER A 28 10.00 -1.90 5.03
N TYR A 29 9.22 -1.90 3.94
CA TYR A 29 9.18 -0.75 3.04
C TYR A 29 8.80 0.56 3.76
N PRO A 30 7.86 0.61 4.74
CA PRO A 30 7.56 1.86 5.44
C PRO A 30 8.77 2.38 6.23
N ALA A 31 9.51 1.48 6.89
CA ALA A 31 10.69 1.86 7.67
C ALA A 31 11.84 2.36 6.77
N VAL A 32 12.06 1.70 5.63
CA VAL A 32 13.04 2.14 4.63
C VAL A 32 12.62 3.47 4.00
N LEU A 33 11.35 3.59 3.59
CA LEU A 33 10.79 4.79 2.98
C LEU A 33 10.96 6.00 3.91
N SER A 34 10.62 5.86 5.19
CA SER A 34 10.80 6.93 6.18
C SER A 34 12.24 7.45 6.26
N ARG A 35 13.23 6.55 6.20
CA ARG A 35 14.66 6.94 6.20
C ARG A 35 15.10 7.62 4.91
N LEU A 36 14.54 7.21 3.78
CA LEU A 36 14.84 7.77 2.45
C LEU A 36 14.33 9.20 2.33
N ILE A 37 13.07 9.43 2.68
CA ILE A 37 12.38 10.71 2.45
C ILE A 37 12.45 11.67 3.65
N LYS A 38 12.97 11.20 4.79
CA LYS A 38 13.07 11.98 6.05
C LYS A 38 11.72 12.48 6.59
N ILE A 39 10.64 11.79 6.26
CA ILE A 39 9.28 12.01 6.78
C ILE A 39 8.88 10.77 7.59
N ASN A 40 8.11 10.97 8.66
CA ASN A 40 7.61 9.86 9.47
C ASN A 40 6.63 9.00 8.67
N VAL A 41 6.94 7.72 8.51
CA VAL A 41 6.05 6.74 7.87
C VAL A 41 5.63 5.70 8.90
N ILE A 42 4.39 5.78 9.33
CA ILE A 42 3.79 4.88 10.30
C ILE A 42 3.43 3.57 9.59
N ASN A 43 4.00 2.47 10.06
CA ASN A 43 3.65 1.13 9.57
C ASN A 43 2.38 0.62 10.28
N ALA A 44 1.25 0.67 9.57
CA ALA A 44 -0.04 0.14 10.01
C ALA A 44 -0.41 -1.16 9.27
N GLY A 45 0.59 -1.99 8.94
CA GLY A 45 0.43 -3.30 8.33
C GLY A 45 -0.06 -4.38 9.31
N ILE A 46 -1.01 -5.22 8.89
CA ILE A 46 -1.49 -6.37 9.66
C ILE A 46 -1.44 -7.64 8.79
N PRO A 47 -0.55 -8.61 9.06
CA PRO A 47 -0.45 -9.83 8.26
C PRO A 47 -1.79 -10.59 8.12
N GLY A 48 -2.11 -11.00 6.90
CA GLY A 48 -3.32 -11.79 6.60
C GLY A 48 -4.63 -10.97 6.54
N GLU A 49 -4.56 -9.66 6.72
CA GLU A 49 -5.71 -8.77 6.71
C GLU A 49 -6.37 -8.69 5.33
N THR A 50 -7.71 -8.77 5.32
CA THR A 50 -8.53 -8.56 4.12
C THR A 50 -9.06 -7.12 4.03
N THR A 51 -9.56 -6.72 2.87
CA THR A 51 -10.20 -5.40 2.68
C THR A 51 -11.39 -5.18 3.62
N THR A 52 -12.17 -6.22 3.93
CA THR A 52 -13.28 -6.10 4.89
C THR A 52 -12.78 -5.78 6.31
N GLN A 53 -11.71 -6.43 6.76
CA GLN A 53 -11.11 -6.21 8.07
C GLN A 53 -10.43 -4.84 8.13
N GLY A 54 -9.67 -4.49 7.10
CA GLY A 54 -9.06 -3.17 6.95
C GLY A 54 -10.11 -2.06 6.97
N LEU A 55 -11.26 -2.24 6.30
CA LEU A 55 -12.29 -1.19 6.25
C LEU A 55 -12.85 -0.90 7.64
N LYS A 56 -13.03 -1.96 8.44
CA LYS A 56 -13.56 -1.86 9.79
C LYS A 56 -12.64 -1.07 10.73
N ARG A 57 -11.32 -1.21 10.63
CA ARG A 57 -10.37 -0.52 11.53
C ARG A 57 -9.89 0.84 11.02
N LEU A 58 -10.20 1.18 9.77
CA LEU A 58 -9.70 2.40 9.12
C LEU A 58 -10.09 3.69 9.89
N PRO A 59 -11.34 3.89 10.36
CA PRO A 59 -11.70 5.12 11.07
C PRO A 59 -10.83 5.38 12.31
N SER A 60 -10.62 4.37 13.15
CA SER A 60 -9.79 4.50 14.35
C SER A 60 -8.31 4.76 14.01
N MET A 61 -7.82 4.27 12.87
CA MET A 61 -6.47 4.58 12.39
C MET A 61 -6.35 6.05 11.99
N LEU A 62 -7.31 6.55 11.21
CA LEU A 62 -7.37 7.94 10.75
C LEU A 62 -7.42 8.90 11.96
N GLU A 63 -8.34 8.67 12.90
CA GLU A 63 -8.45 9.47 14.13
C GLU A 63 -7.16 9.46 14.96
N LYS A 64 -6.50 8.30 15.08
CA LYS A 64 -5.30 8.17 15.90
C LYS A 64 -4.11 8.92 15.34
N TYR A 65 -3.92 8.90 14.02
CA TYR A 65 -2.69 9.39 13.38
C TYR A 65 -2.86 10.68 12.60
N ASN A 66 -4.09 11.09 12.29
CA ASN A 66 -4.42 12.26 11.49
C ASN A 66 -3.47 12.44 10.27
N PRO A 67 -3.39 11.44 9.37
CA PRO A 67 -2.35 11.41 8.35
C PRO A 67 -2.56 12.47 7.26
N SER A 68 -1.46 12.98 6.71
CA SER A 68 -1.48 13.81 5.50
C SER A 68 -1.57 12.96 4.22
N LEU A 69 -1.05 11.73 4.27
CA LEU A 69 -1.05 10.76 3.16
C LEU A 69 -1.20 9.34 3.69
N VAL A 70 -2.03 8.54 3.01
CA VAL A 70 -2.15 7.10 3.25
C VAL A 70 -1.66 6.33 2.03
N LEU A 71 -0.68 5.45 2.22
CA LEU A 71 -0.28 4.44 1.23
C LEU A 71 -1.16 3.21 1.43
N LEU A 72 -2.16 3.02 0.57
CA LEU A 72 -3.16 1.97 0.71
C LEU A 72 -2.76 0.73 -0.10
N CYS A 73 -2.42 -0.36 0.58
CA CYS A 73 -1.96 -1.62 -0.02
C CYS A 73 -2.71 -2.83 0.60
N LEU A 74 -3.88 -3.16 0.05
CA LEU A 74 -4.74 -4.28 0.48
C LEU A 74 -5.41 -4.95 -0.72
N GLY A 75 -5.77 -6.23 -0.55
CA GLY A 75 -6.54 -7.01 -1.52
C GLY A 75 -5.94 -8.38 -1.83
N GLY A 76 -4.64 -8.58 -1.57
CA GLY A 76 -3.97 -9.86 -1.81
C GLY A 76 -4.61 -11.02 -1.03
N ASN A 77 -4.88 -10.83 0.26
CA ASN A 77 -5.51 -11.86 1.09
C ASN A 77 -6.95 -12.17 0.68
N ASP A 78 -7.69 -11.18 0.20
CA ASP A 78 -9.05 -11.37 -0.32
C ASP A 78 -9.04 -12.30 -1.53
N VAL A 79 -8.09 -12.10 -2.46
CA VAL A 79 -7.88 -12.96 -3.63
C VAL A 79 -7.54 -14.39 -3.19
N LEU A 80 -6.60 -14.55 -2.25
CA LEU A 80 -6.24 -15.88 -1.71
C LEU A 80 -7.43 -16.58 -1.05
N LYS A 81 -8.32 -15.82 -0.40
CA LYS A 81 -9.55 -16.31 0.24
C LYS A 81 -10.75 -16.39 -0.70
N LYS A 82 -10.56 -16.16 -2.01
CA LYS A 82 -11.62 -16.20 -3.05
C LYS A 82 -12.79 -15.26 -2.77
N VAL A 83 -12.53 -14.11 -2.14
CA VAL A 83 -13.54 -13.06 -1.97
C VAL A 83 -13.91 -12.49 -3.35
N PRO A 84 -15.21 -12.25 -3.64
CA PRO A 84 -15.61 -11.70 -4.94
C PRO A 84 -14.95 -10.35 -5.23
N ALA A 85 -14.41 -10.17 -6.45
CA ALA A 85 -13.74 -8.94 -6.86
C ALA A 85 -14.59 -7.67 -6.65
N LYS A 86 -15.92 -7.77 -6.85
CA LYS A 86 -16.86 -6.69 -6.56
C LYS A 86 -16.83 -6.25 -5.09
N THR A 87 -16.70 -7.19 -4.16
CA THR A 87 -16.59 -6.89 -2.72
C THR A 87 -15.26 -6.21 -2.40
N ILE A 88 -14.16 -6.71 -2.96
CA ILE A 88 -12.82 -6.13 -2.79
C ILE A 88 -12.82 -4.68 -3.28
N SER A 89 -13.28 -4.47 -4.53
CA SER A 89 -13.39 -3.14 -5.13
C SER A 89 -14.29 -2.22 -4.30
N ALA A 90 -15.48 -2.67 -3.88
CA ALA A 90 -16.37 -1.88 -3.06
C ALA A 90 -15.75 -1.46 -1.72
N ASN A 91 -14.98 -2.36 -1.08
CA ASN A 91 -14.29 -2.04 0.17
C ASN A 91 -13.18 -1.01 -0.05
N LEU A 92 -12.33 -1.20 -1.08
CA LEU A 92 -11.25 -0.26 -1.41
C LEU A 92 -11.82 1.13 -1.75
N LYS A 93 -12.90 1.22 -2.54
CA LYS A 93 -13.59 2.50 -2.81
C LYS A 93 -14.04 3.20 -1.54
N LYS A 94 -14.66 2.46 -0.60
CA LYS A 94 -15.07 3.02 0.70
C LYS A 94 -13.87 3.50 1.50
N MET A 95 -12.75 2.77 1.49
CA MET A 95 -11.53 3.22 2.16
C MET A 95 -11.01 4.52 1.56
N VAL A 96 -10.89 4.61 0.24
CA VAL A 96 -10.43 5.83 -0.45
C VAL A 96 -11.32 7.02 -0.10
N ALA A 97 -12.64 6.84 -0.20
CA ALA A 97 -13.61 7.88 0.17
C ALA A 97 -13.46 8.33 1.62
N LEU A 98 -13.31 7.38 2.57
CA LEU A 98 -13.12 7.69 3.98
C LEU A 98 -11.83 8.46 4.23
N ILE A 99 -10.71 8.05 3.61
CA ILE A 99 -9.42 8.71 3.75
C ILE A 99 -9.50 10.16 3.24
N GLN A 100 -10.03 10.36 2.03
CA GLN A 100 -10.19 11.71 1.45
C GLN A 100 -11.17 12.57 2.27
N SER A 101 -12.26 12.00 2.77
CA SER A 101 -13.22 12.72 3.63
C SER A 101 -12.61 13.16 4.96
N HIS A 102 -11.57 12.47 5.42
CA HIS A 102 -10.79 12.83 6.60
C HIS A 102 -9.72 13.90 6.31
N GLY A 103 -9.61 14.36 5.05
CA GLY A 103 -8.64 15.37 4.62
C GLY A 103 -7.26 14.81 4.25
N ALA A 104 -7.11 13.49 4.21
CA ALA A 104 -5.85 12.84 3.86
C ALA A 104 -5.77 12.50 2.36
N GLN A 105 -4.58 12.61 1.80
CA GLN A 105 -4.31 12.14 0.44
C GLN A 105 -4.22 10.62 0.39
N VAL A 106 -4.44 10.02 -0.78
CA VAL A 106 -4.31 8.56 -0.99
C VAL A 106 -3.31 8.27 -2.10
N PHE A 107 -2.42 7.32 -1.86
CA PHE A 107 -1.65 6.64 -2.89
C PHE A 107 -2.02 5.17 -2.86
N LEU A 108 -2.64 4.67 -3.93
CA LEU A 108 -3.10 3.30 -4.02
C LEU A 108 -1.96 2.40 -4.54
N ILE A 109 -1.76 1.25 -3.92
CA ILE A 109 -0.77 0.26 -4.36
C ILE A 109 -1.51 -1.02 -4.71
N ALA A 110 -1.46 -1.42 -5.98
CA ALA A 110 -2.13 -2.61 -6.46
C ALA A 110 -1.36 -3.87 -6.07
N VAL A 111 -2.07 -4.84 -5.49
CA VAL A 111 -1.51 -6.15 -5.17
C VAL A 111 -1.82 -7.11 -6.32
N PRO A 112 -0.82 -7.78 -6.92
CA PRO A 112 -1.05 -8.75 -8.00
C PRO A 112 -1.82 -9.96 -7.48
N GLU A 113 -2.55 -10.62 -8.39
CA GLU A 113 -3.08 -11.94 -8.07
C GLU A 113 -1.91 -12.93 -7.91
N ALA A 114 -1.97 -13.79 -6.88
CA ALA A 114 -0.99 -14.85 -6.66
C ALA A 114 -1.21 -16.03 -7.64
N ARG A 115 -1.22 -15.73 -8.95
CA ARG A 115 -1.33 -16.68 -10.06
C ARG A 115 -0.02 -16.75 -10.84
N LEU A 116 0.01 -17.63 -11.84
CA LEU A 116 1.18 -17.79 -12.73
C LEU A 116 1.55 -16.48 -13.44
N THR A 117 0.55 -15.67 -13.79
CA THR A 117 0.71 -14.30 -14.26
C THR A 117 0.48 -13.35 -13.07
N LEU A 118 1.49 -12.55 -12.72
CA LEU A 118 1.40 -11.52 -11.67
C LEU A 118 0.65 -10.27 -12.16
N SER A 119 -0.48 -10.46 -12.83
CA SER A 119 -1.33 -9.36 -13.27
C SER A 119 -2.07 -8.77 -12.08
N VAL A 120 -2.18 -7.44 -12.04
CA VAL A 120 -3.04 -6.74 -11.09
C VAL A 120 -4.47 -6.71 -11.61
N PRO A 121 -5.48 -6.86 -10.75
CA PRO A 121 -6.87 -6.64 -11.13
C PRO A 121 -7.18 -5.20 -11.58
N ASP A 122 -7.95 -5.04 -12.65
CA ASP A 122 -8.31 -3.74 -13.23
C ASP A 122 -9.03 -2.80 -12.26
N TYR A 123 -9.64 -3.33 -11.20
CA TYR A 123 -10.34 -2.50 -10.22
C TYR A 123 -9.42 -1.50 -9.52
N TYR A 124 -8.11 -1.75 -9.40
CA TYR A 124 -7.20 -0.74 -8.82
C TYR A 124 -7.11 0.50 -9.70
N GLN A 125 -6.90 0.33 -11.01
CA GLN A 125 -6.86 1.45 -11.97
C GLN A 125 -8.22 2.14 -12.08
N ASN A 126 -9.32 1.39 -12.09
CA ASN A 126 -10.66 1.95 -12.15
C ASN A 126 -10.96 2.82 -10.91
N ILE A 127 -10.56 2.37 -9.72
CA ILE A 127 -10.69 3.17 -8.48
C ILE A 127 -9.84 4.43 -8.56
N ALA A 128 -8.60 4.31 -9.04
CA ALA A 128 -7.70 5.44 -9.18
C ALA A 128 -8.28 6.54 -10.08
N ASN A 129 -8.83 6.15 -11.23
CA ASN A 129 -9.49 7.06 -12.16
C ASN A 129 -10.77 7.67 -11.56
N GLU A 130 -11.56 6.88 -10.84
CA GLU A 130 -12.83 7.32 -10.24
C GLU A 130 -12.64 8.34 -9.12
N PHE A 131 -11.58 8.20 -8.33
CA PHE A 131 -11.29 9.06 -7.18
C PHE A 131 -10.21 10.13 -7.45
N ASP A 132 -9.69 10.16 -8.68
CA ASP A 132 -8.56 11.02 -9.09
C ASP A 132 -7.36 10.91 -8.14
N ILE A 133 -6.92 9.68 -7.91
CA ILE A 133 -5.76 9.37 -7.05
C ILE A 133 -4.67 8.64 -7.82
N PRO A 134 -3.39 8.80 -7.46
CA PRO A 134 -2.32 7.99 -8.03
C PRO A 134 -2.46 6.52 -7.63
N VAL A 135 -2.00 5.65 -8.52
CA VAL A 135 -1.92 4.21 -8.29
C VAL A 135 -0.63 3.63 -8.85
N ASP A 136 0.01 2.77 -8.07
CA ASP A 136 1.11 1.91 -8.51
C ASP A 136 0.58 0.54 -8.88
N THR A 137 0.66 0.19 -10.16
CA THR A 137 0.21 -1.10 -10.72
C THR A 137 1.36 -2.01 -11.12
N GLU A 138 2.62 -1.58 -10.99
CA GLU A 138 3.78 -2.24 -11.61
C GLU A 138 4.80 -2.75 -10.60
N THR A 139 5.00 -2.04 -9.48
CA THR A 139 6.11 -2.34 -8.57
C THR A 139 5.99 -3.72 -7.93
N LEU A 140 4.83 -4.04 -7.35
CA LEU A 140 4.64 -5.34 -6.70
C LEU A 140 4.67 -6.51 -7.69
N PRO A 141 4.01 -6.45 -8.87
CA PRO A 141 4.19 -7.46 -9.92
C PRO A 141 5.64 -7.74 -10.28
N ASP A 142 6.44 -6.70 -10.53
CA ASP A 142 7.83 -6.83 -10.95
C ASP A 142 8.68 -7.45 -9.83
N LEU A 143 8.59 -6.91 -8.61
CA LEU A 143 9.37 -7.41 -7.47
C LEU A 143 8.97 -8.84 -7.08
N LEU A 144 7.68 -9.19 -7.14
CA LEU A 144 7.23 -10.54 -6.87
C LEU A 144 7.55 -11.52 -8.02
N GLY A 145 7.84 -11.01 -9.22
CA GLY A 145 8.32 -11.81 -10.35
C GLY A 145 9.76 -12.30 -10.18
N ASP A 146 10.59 -11.51 -9.49
CA ASP A 146 12.00 -11.81 -9.25
C ASP A 146 12.20 -12.63 -7.95
N ARG A 147 12.64 -13.89 -8.09
CA ARG A 147 12.94 -14.77 -6.95
C ARG A 147 14.00 -14.19 -6.00
N SER A 148 14.94 -13.38 -6.51
CA SER A 148 15.98 -12.76 -5.68
C SER A 148 15.45 -11.67 -4.76
N GLN A 149 14.24 -11.15 -5.01
CA GLN A 149 13.59 -10.14 -4.18
C GLN A 149 12.62 -10.72 -3.15
N LYS A 150 12.42 -12.04 -3.13
CA LYS A 150 11.43 -12.71 -2.28
C LYS A 150 12.05 -13.48 -1.13
N SER A 151 11.28 -13.59 -0.05
CA SER A 151 11.56 -14.48 1.08
C SER A 151 10.76 -15.78 0.98
N ASP A 152 9.58 -15.73 0.36
CA ASP A 152 8.74 -16.88 0.05
C ASP A 152 7.95 -16.66 -1.27
N SER A 153 6.81 -17.32 -1.46
CA SER A 153 6.01 -17.21 -2.69
C SER A 153 5.28 -15.88 -2.85
N VAL A 154 5.03 -15.13 -1.77
CA VAL A 154 4.18 -13.92 -1.76
C VAL A 154 4.81 -12.73 -1.03
N HIS A 155 5.86 -12.94 -0.25
CA HIS A 155 6.51 -11.90 0.54
C HIS A 155 7.89 -11.54 -0.02
N LEU A 156 8.21 -10.25 0.07
CA LEU A 156 9.53 -9.72 -0.27
C LEU A 156 10.55 -10.09 0.82
N ASN A 157 11.82 -10.08 0.45
CA ASN A 157 12.93 -10.10 1.41
C ASN A 157 13.44 -8.67 1.65
N ARG A 158 14.53 -8.53 2.42
CA ARG A 158 15.17 -7.24 2.71
C ARG A 158 15.49 -6.42 1.45
N SER A 159 16.00 -7.07 0.40
CA SER A 159 16.32 -6.39 -0.88
C SER A 159 15.05 -5.94 -1.58
N GLY A 160 14.04 -6.81 -1.66
CA GLY A 160 12.76 -6.49 -2.28
C GLY A 160 12.06 -5.31 -1.60
N TYR A 161 12.02 -5.28 -0.26
CA TYR A 161 11.43 -4.17 0.48
C TYR A 161 12.19 -2.85 0.34
N ARG A 162 13.53 -2.90 0.18
CA ARG A 162 14.31 -1.70 -0.13
C ARG A 162 13.90 -1.13 -1.48
N ARG A 163 13.88 -1.97 -2.54
CA ARG A 163 13.47 -1.54 -3.88
C ARG A 163 12.03 -1.04 -3.92
N PHE A 164 11.14 -1.69 -3.17
CA PHE A 164 9.76 -1.25 -3.05
C PHE A 164 9.68 0.17 -2.46
N ALA A 165 10.41 0.44 -1.37
CA ALA A 165 10.46 1.77 -0.78
C ALA A 165 11.06 2.82 -1.73
N GLU A 166 12.11 2.48 -2.47
CA GLU A 166 12.74 3.36 -3.47
C GLU A 166 11.73 3.76 -4.56
N ARG A 167 11.01 2.79 -5.15
CA ARG A 167 10.00 3.05 -6.18
C ARG A 167 8.80 3.86 -5.67
N ILE A 168 8.38 3.63 -4.42
CA ILE A 168 7.33 4.46 -3.82
C ILE A 168 7.86 5.89 -3.62
N ALA A 169 9.09 6.08 -3.16
CA ALA A 169 9.68 7.42 -3.01
C ALA A 169 9.75 8.16 -4.37
N GLU A 170 10.19 7.48 -5.43
CA GLU A 170 10.24 8.03 -6.79
C GLU A 170 8.86 8.47 -7.28
N GLN A 171 7.85 7.63 -7.10
CA GLN A 171 6.48 7.95 -7.50
C GLN A 171 5.88 9.08 -6.66
N LEU A 172 6.11 9.10 -5.35
CA LEU A 172 5.64 10.21 -4.51
C LEU A 172 6.23 11.55 -4.97
N LYS A 173 7.51 11.57 -5.37
CA LYS A 173 8.13 12.74 -6.00
C LYS A 173 7.49 13.07 -7.35
N GLN A 174 7.27 12.09 -8.22
CA GLN A 174 6.64 12.28 -9.53
C GLN A 174 5.22 12.86 -9.42
N TYR A 175 4.45 12.43 -8.43
CA TYR A 175 3.09 12.92 -8.19
C TYR A 175 3.03 14.21 -7.34
N GLY A 176 4.19 14.81 -7.02
CA GLY A 176 4.30 16.12 -6.37
C GLY A 176 4.12 16.10 -4.85
N ALA A 177 4.20 14.94 -4.20
CA ALA A 177 4.14 14.84 -2.74
C ALA A 177 5.47 15.13 -2.03
N LEU A 178 6.61 14.91 -2.72
CA LEU A 178 7.97 15.10 -2.21
C LEU A 178 8.78 16.06 -3.07
#